data_AF-A0A4R4JVP6-F1
#
_entry.id   AF-A0A4R4JVP6-F1
#
_cell.length_a   1.000
_cell.length_b   1.000
_cell.length_c   1.000
_cell.angle_alpha   90.00
_cell.angle_beta   90.00
_cell.angle_gamma   90.00
#
_symmetry.space_group_name_H-M   'P 1'
#
loop_
_entity.id
_entity.type
_entity.pdbx_description
1 polymer ?
#
loop_
_entity_poly.entity_id
_entity_poly.type
_entity_poly.pdbx_seq_one_letter_code
_entity_poly.pdbx_strand_id
1 'polypeptide(L)' 'MPWTKQNYPPSLKNFMAPVRVKAIEIANALLNEGYDEGKAIAIATAKAEEWAENRGKKVKKTRTS' A
#
# COMPACT_ATOMS: atom_id res chain seq x y z
N MET A 1 0.33 -11.58 -9.69
CA MET A 1 1.80 -11.62 -9.39
C MET A 1 2.07 -10.91 -8.07
N PRO A 2 3.11 -11.25 -7.28
CA PRO A 2 3.41 -10.52 -6.06
C PRO A 2 3.95 -9.12 -6.39
N TRP A 3 3.36 -8.09 -5.76
CA TRP A 3 3.78 -6.70 -5.92
C TRP A 3 5.14 -6.47 -5.23
N THR A 4 5.97 -5.59 -5.80
CA THR A 4 7.29 -5.27 -5.26
C THR A 4 7.45 -3.77 -5.05
N LYS A 5 8.49 -3.36 -4.30
CA LYS A 5 8.79 -1.93 -4.06
C LYS A 5 9.04 -1.14 -5.35
N GLN A 6 9.32 -1.82 -6.46
CA GLN A 6 9.63 -1.26 -7.76
C GLN A 6 8.46 -1.42 -8.75
N ASN A 7 7.67 -2.50 -8.61
CA ASN A 7 6.50 -2.77 -9.43
C ASN A 7 5.24 -2.86 -8.54
N TYR A 8 4.52 -1.75 -8.41
CA TYR A 8 3.33 -1.59 -7.57
C TYR A 8 2.23 -0.84 -8.35
N PRO A 9 0.95 -1.01 -7.98
CA PRO A 9 -0.15 -0.35 -8.69
C PRO A 9 -0.03 1.17 -8.63
N PRO A 10 -0.48 1.89 -9.68
CA PRO A 10 -0.35 3.35 -9.78
C PRO A 10 -1.00 4.07 -8.59
N SER A 11 -2.03 3.48 -7.97
CA SER A 11 -2.67 3.97 -6.75
C SER A 11 -1.68 4.21 -5.62
N LEU A 12 -0.63 3.39 -5.48
CA LEU A 12 0.39 3.50 -4.43
C LEU A 12 1.55 4.45 -4.78
N LYS A 13 1.60 5.02 -6.00
CA LYS A 13 2.70 5.91 -6.45
C LYS A 13 2.82 7.18 -5.62
N ASN A 14 1.69 7.72 -5.19
CA ASN A 14 1.60 8.94 -4.39
C ASN A 14 1.79 8.68 -2.89
N PHE A 15 1.90 7.42 -2.46
CA PHE A 15 2.08 7.08 -1.06
C PHE A 15 3.55 7.25 -0.65
N MET A 16 3.76 7.55 0.63
CA MET A 16 5.10 7.55 1.19
C MET A 16 5.71 6.15 1.13
N ALA A 17 7.04 6.08 1.00
CA ALA A 17 7.78 4.82 0.94
C ALA A 17 7.39 3.81 2.05
N PRO A 18 7.32 4.18 3.36
CA PRO A 18 6.90 3.25 4.41
C PRO A 18 5.47 2.73 4.24
N VAL A 19 4.54 3.59 3.78
CA VAL A 19 3.13 3.23 3.62
C VAL A 19 2.93 2.31 2.43
N ARG A 20 3.60 2.61 1.31
CA ARG A 20 3.62 1.75 0.12
C ARG A 20 4.20 0.37 0.43
N VAL A 21 5.32 0.30 1.18
CA VAL A 21 5.89 -0.99 1.59
C VAL A 21 4.88 -1.78 2.41
N LYS A 22 4.21 -1.13 3.38
CA LYS A 22 3.19 -1.79 4.20
C LYS A 22 2.00 -2.29 3.37
N ALA A 23 1.53 -1.49 2.41
CA ALA A 23 0.46 -1.91 1.49
C ALA A 23 0.90 -3.11 0.64
N ILE A 24 2.13 -3.14 0.13
CA ILE A 24 2.65 -4.28 -0.64
C ILE A 24 2.69 -5.56 0.21
N GLU A 25 3.15 -5.47 1.47
CA GLU A 25 3.17 -6.63 2.38
C GLU A 25 1.76 -7.23 2.58
N ILE A 26 0.77 -6.37 2.85
CA ILE A 26 -0.60 -6.80 3.10
C ILE A 26 -1.26 -7.31 1.82
N ALA A 27 -1.03 -6.65 0.68
CA ALA A 27 -1.56 -7.10 -0.60
C ALA A 27 -1.00 -8.48 -0.97
N ASN A 28 0.30 -8.72 -0.78
CA ASN A 28 0.90 -10.02 -1.05
C ASN A 28 0.37 -11.12 -0.12
N ALA A 29 0.11 -10.81 1.16
CA ALA A 29 -0.54 -11.75 2.07
C ALA A 29 -1.95 -12.12 1.60
N LEU A 30 -2.77 -11.12 1.27
CA LEU A 30 -4.13 -11.32 0.76
C LEU A 30 -4.16 -12.10 -0.56
N LEU A 31 -3.23 -11.83 -1.47
CA LEU A 31 -3.07 -12.61 -2.71
C LEU A 31 -2.74 -14.06 -2.43
N ASN A 32 -1.89 -14.33 -1.44
CA ASN A 32 -1.56 -15.68 -1.01
C ASN A 32 -2.75 -16.39 -0.35
N GLU A 33 -3.65 -15.64 0.29
CA GLU A 33 -4.93 -16.14 0.82
C GLU A 33 -5.99 -16.37 -0.28
N GLY A 34 -5.72 -16.01 -1.54
CA GLY A 34 -6.63 -16.19 -2.67
C GLY A 34 -7.59 -15.03 -2.90
N TYR A 35 -7.33 -13.86 -2.31
CA TYR A 35 -8.07 -12.65 -2.63
C TYR A 35 -7.75 -12.17 -4.04
N ASP A 36 -8.75 -11.56 -4.69
CA ASP A 36 -8.59 -10.89 -5.97
C ASP A 36 -7.61 -9.71 -5.87
N GLU A 37 -6.80 -9.48 -6.92
CA GLU A 37 -5.82 -8.37 -6.95
C GLU A 37 -6.44 -7.01 -6.64
N GLY A 38 -7.62 -6.71 -7.19
CA GLY A 38 -8.30 -5.44 -6.93
C GLY A 38 -8.71 -5.29 -5.46
N LYS A 39 -9.26 -6.36 -4.86
CA LYS A 39 -9.65 -6.37 -3.44
C LYS A 39 -8.45 -6.32 -2.52
N ALA A 40 -7.40 -7.08 -2.83
CA ALA A 40 -6.16 -7.11 -2.07
C ALA A 40 -5.53 -5.71 -2.00
N ILE A 41 -5.47 -5.01 -3.13
CA ILE A 41 -4.93 -3.64 -3.19
C ILE A 41 -5.77 -2.67 -2.37
N ALA A 42 -7.10 -2.73 -2.48
CA ALA A 42 -8.00 -1.83 -1.74
C ALA A 42 -7.86 -2.00 -0.22
N ILE A 43 -7.92 -3.25 0.26
CA ILE A 43 -7.78 -3.58 1.69
C ILE A 43 -6.38 -3.20 2.19
N ALA A 44 -5.35 -3.56 1.43
CA ALA A 44 -3.97 -3.27 1.80
C ALA A 44 -3.68 -1.78 1.86
N THR A 45 -4.26 -0.99 0.96
CA THR A 45 -4.15 0.47 0.99
C THR A 45 -4.78 1.01 2.26
N ALA A 46 -6.03 0.65 2.56
CA ALA A 46 -6.72 1.10 3.77
C ALA A 46 -5.96 0.75 5.06
N LYS A 47 -5.44 -0.48 5.16
CA LYS A 47 -4.64 -0.92 6.30
C LYS A 47 -3.30 -0.21 6.42
N ALA A 48 -2.67 0.12 5.30
CA ALA A 48 -1.43 0.89 5.30
C ALA A 48 -1.66 2.35 5.71
N GLU A 49 -2.76 2.97 5.28
CA GLU A 49 -3.18 4.31 5.72
C GLU A 49 -3.39 4.33 7.24
N GLU A 50 -4.21 3.42 7.76
CA GLU A 50 -4.48 3.28 9.20
C GLU A 50 -3.19 3.09 10.01
N TRP A 51 -2.28 2.24 9.55
CA TRP A 51 -0.97 2.03 10.19
C TRP A 51 -0.11 3.30 10.19
N ALA A 52 -0.17 4.09 9.13
CA ALA A 52 0.60 5.33 9.02
C ALA A 52 0.01 6.40 9.94
N GLU A 53 -1.31 6.57 9.94
CA GLU A 53 -2.03 7.52 10.80
C GLU A 53 -1.79 7.21 12.29
N ASN A 54 -1.89 5.94 12.68
CA ASN A 54 -1.63 5.50 14.05
C ASN A 54 -0.19 5.82 14.52
N ARG A 55 0.76 5.88 13.57
CA ARG A 55 2.17 6.21 13.85
C ARG A 55 2.52 7.68 13.58
N GLY A 56 1.54 8.53 13.28
CA GLY A 56 1.77 9.94 12.92
C GLY A 56 2.60 10.12 11.66
N LYS A 57 2.63 9.12 10.77
CA LYS A 57 3.35 9.17 9.49
C LYS A 57 2.45 9.76 8.41
N LYS A 58 3.04 10.59 7.56
CA LYS A 58 2.33 11.10 6.38
C LYS A 58 2.03 9.94 5.43
N VAL A 59 0.77 9.86 5.01
CA VAL A 59 0.29 8.81 4.11
C VAL A 59 0.72 9.08 2.67
N LYS A 60 0.50 10.31 2.20
CA LYS A 60 0.72 10.74 0.83
C LYS A 60 1.89 11.72 0.75
N LYS A 61 2.65 11.63 -0.34
CA LYS A 61 3.64 12.64 -0.69
C LYS A 61 2.90 13.93 -1.00
N THR A 62 3.09 14.96 -0.18
CA THR A 62 2.77 16.33 -0.60
C THR A 62 3.71 16.67 -1.76
N ARG A 63 3.15 16.83 -2.97
CA ARG A 63 3.87 17.44 -4.09
C ARG A 63 4.03 18.92 -3.73
N THR A 64 5.06 19.25 -2.97
CA THR A 64 5.52 20.64 -2.90
C THR A 64 6.03 20.98 -4.28
N SER A 65 5.39 21.99 -4.88
CA SER A 65 5.60 22.49 -6.23
C SER A 65 6.97 23.14 -6.40
#